data_AF-A0A699UYX5-F1
#
_entry.id   AF-A0A699UYX5-F1
#
_cell.length_a   1.000
_cell.length_b   1.000
_cell.length_c   1.000
_cell.angle_alpha   90.00
_cell.angle_beta   90.00
_cell.angle_gamma   90.00
#
_symmetry.space_group_name_H-M   'P 1'
#
loop_
_entity.id
_entity.type
_entity.pdbx_description
1 polymer ?
#
loop_
_entity_poly.entity_id
_entity_poly.type
_entity_poly.pdbx_seq_one_letter_code
_entity_poly.pdbx_strand_id
1 'polypeptide(L)'
;IAKDLSSNEKIDLINVLKTQKKAIAWKLTDIKGIDPEFYLHKILLEEEYSPKVQSQRRVNPKIHDVIKKEVEKLLDAGLIYPISDSPWAGEFCIDYRKLNEATRKDHFPLPFMDQMLERLVGNEYYIFLDGFSGYFQIPIDPKDQEKTMFTCP
;
A
#
# COMPACT_ATOMS: atom_id res chain seq x y z
N ILE A 1 -9.05 -3.16 22.56
CA ILE A 1 -8.51 -2.57 23.80
C ILE A 1 -8.29 -3.72 24.77
N ALA A 2 -7.09 -3.83 25.36
CA ALA A 2 -6.72 -4.95 26.22
C ALA A 2 -7.76 -5.16 27.36
N LYS A 3 -8.05 -6.43 27.68
CA LYS A 3 -9.10 -6.80 28.64
C LYS A 3 -8.79 -6.34 30.06
N ASP A 4 -7.51 -6.34 30.42
CA ASP A 4 -7.04 -6.23 31.80
C ASP A 4 -6.57 -4.82 32.20
N LEU A 5 -6.82 -3.80 31.38
CA LEU A 5 -6.52 -2.41 31.74
C LEU A 5 -7.44 -1.93 32.87
N SER A 6 -6.86 -1.29 33.87
CA SER A 6 -7.57 -0.57 34.92
C SER A 6 -8.40 0.59 34.35
N SER A 7 -9.33 1.10 35.15
CA SER A 7 -10.20 2.21 34.72
C SER A 7 -9.41 3.48 34.38
N ASN A 8 -8.33 3.77 35.11
CA ASN A 8 -7.50 4.96 34.86
C ASN A 8 -6.70 4.81 33.56
N GLU A 9 -6.04 3.66 33.35
CA GLU A 9 -5.27 3.40 32.12
C GLU A 9 -6.16 3.43 30.87
N LYS A 10 -7.41 2.96 30.98
CA LYS A 10 -8.39 3.07 29.89
C LYS A 10 -8.67 4.53 29.54
N ILE A 11 -8.84 5.40 30.53
CA ILE A 11 -9.10 6.83 30.32
C ILE A 11 -7.88 7.47 29.65
N ASP A 12 -6.68 7.19 30.14
CA ASP A 12 -5.44 7.73 29.59
C ASP A 12 -5.22 7.29 28.13
N LEU A 13 -5.42 6.00 27.84
CA LEU A 13 -5.34 5.49 26.47
C LEU A 13 -6.35 6.17 25.55
N ILE A 14 -7.59 6.33 25.99
CA ILE A 14 -8.62 7.03 25.22
C ILE A 14 -8.22 8.49 24.97
N ASN A 15 -7.61 9.17 25.94
CA ASN A 15 -7.14 10.54 25.78
C ASN A 15 -5.99 10.65 24.77
N VAL A 16 -5.07 9.68 24.76
CA VAL A 16 -4.01 9.60 23.74
C VAL A 16 -4.63 9.41 22.35
N LEU A 17 -5.56 8.46 22.19
CA LEU A 17 -6.23 8.20 20.91
C LEU A 17 -7.03 9.41 20.41
N LYS A 18 -7.70 10.14 21.32
CA LYS A 18 -8.41 11.39 20.99
C LYS A 18 -7.46 12.49 20.55
N THR A 19 -6.33 12.64 21.24
CA THR A 19 -5.29 13.63 20.90
C THR A 19 -4.66 13.32 19.55
N GLN A 20 -4.38 12.04 19.28
CA GLN A 20 -3.73 11.55 18.06
C GLN A 20 -4.72 11.12 16.97
N LYS A 21 -5.94 11.67 16.95
CA LYS A 21 -6.97 11.30 15.98
C LYS A 21 -6.51 11.44 14.52
N LYS A 22 -5.61 12.39 14.24
CA LYS A 22 -5.04 12.63 12.89
C LYS A 22 -4.11 11.51 12.41
N ALA A 23 -3.55 10.71 13.31
CA ALA A 23 -2.67 9.59 12.98
C ALA A 23 -3.46 8.31 12.64
N ILE A 24 -4.77 8.29 12.92
CA ILE A 24 -5.62 7.11 12.73
C ILE A 24 -6.46 7.32 11.47
N ALA A 25 -6.22 6.48 10.46
CA ALA A 25 -7.04 6.44 9.25
C ALA A 25 -8.32 5.64 9.51
N TRP A 26 -9.48 6.21 9.19
CA TRP A 26 -10.79 5.54 9.25
C TRP A 26 -11.35 5.27 7.86
N LYS A 27 -10.96 6.10 6.89
CA LYS A 27 -11.34 6.03 5.48
C LYS A 27 -10.10 6.09 4.60
N LEU A 28 -10.27 5.68 3.35
CA LEU A 28 -9.22 5.73 2.34
C LEU A 28 -8.74 7.15 2.06
N THR A 29 -9.64 8.14 2.13
CA THR A 29 -9.33 9.57 1.98
C THR A 29 -8.49 10.14 3.13
N ASP A 30 -8.40 9.44 4.26
CA ASP A 30 -7.57 9.88 5.40
C ASP A 30 -6.09 9.54 5.16
N ILE A 31 -5.79 8.70 4.16
CA ILE A 31 -4.43 8.35 3.78
C ILE A 31 -3.79 9.55 3.09
N LYS A 32 -2.92 10.26 3.82
CA LYS A 32 -2.10 11.34 3.25
C LYS A 32 -0.82 10.82 2.59
N GLY A 33 -0.40 9.62 2.98
CA GLY A 33 0.91 9.08 2.63
C GLY A 33 2.07 9.82 3.31
N ILE A 34 3.28 9.41 2.96
CA ILE A 34 4.52 10.08 3.33
C ILE A 34 4.76 11.28 2.41
N ASP A 35 5.52 12.25 2.90
CA ASP A 35 5.92 13.40 2.10
C ASP A 35 6.78 12.95 0.89
N PRO A 36 6.40 13.27 -0.36
CA PRO A 36 7.22 13.00 -1.54
C PRO A 36 8.64 13.57 -1.47
N GLU A 37 8.87 14.65 -0.71
CA GLU A 37 10.23 15.19 -0.49
C GLU A 37 11.08 14.27 0.39
N PHE A 38 10.46 13.51 1.29
CA PHE A 38 11.15 12.58 2.16
C PHE A 38 11.54 11.30 1.43
N TYR A 39 10.60 10.72 0.67
CA TYR A 39 10.85 9.48 -0.05
C TYR A 39 9.84 9.26 -1.19
N LEU A 40 10.37 8.78 -2.31
CA LEU A 40 9.62 8.26 -3.45
C LEU A 40 10.11 6.85 -3.75
N HIS A 41 9.18 5.92 -3.89
CA HIS A 41 9.50 4.56 -4.26
C HIS A 41 9.95 4.50 -5.72
N LYS A 42 11.12 3.92 -5.96
CA LYS A 42 11.69 3.71 -7.30
C LYS A 42 11.64 2.24 -7.65
N ILE A 43 11.11 1.94 -8.83
CA ILE A 43 11.02 0.58 -9.36
C ILE A 43 12.22 0.35 -10.28
N LEU A 44 13.30 -0.14 -9.70
CA LEU A 44 14.54 -0.44 -10.43
C LEU A 44 14.35 -1.73 -11.22
N LEU A 45 14.49 -1.65 -12.54
CA LEU A 45 14.43 -2.80 -13.45
C LEU A 45 15.84 -3.22 -13.83
N GLU A 46 16.01 -4.47 -14.25
CA GLU A 46 17.26 -4.91 -14.88
C GLU A 46 17.55 -4.13 -16.18
N GLU A 47 18.84 -3.89 -16.44
CA GLU A 47 19.32 -2.96 -17.50
C GLU A 47 18.84 -3.31 -18.91
N GLU A 48 18.47 -4.56 -19.17
CA GLU A 48 18.02 -5.04 -20.49
C GLU A 48 16.50 -5.25 -20.58
N TYR A 49 15.72 -4.86 -19.57
CA TYR A 49 14.29 -5.15 -19.57
C TYR A 49 13.49 -4.17 -20.43
N SER A 50 12.77 -4.69 -21.42
CA SER A 50 11.79 -3.95 -22.22
C SER A 50 10.36 -4.10 -21.67
N PRO A 51 9.50 -3.06 -21.81
CA PRO A 51 8.09 -3.14 -21.44
C PRO A 51 7.39 -4.32 -22.10
N LYS A 52 6.69 -5.14 -21.31
CA LYS A 52 5.93 -6.29 -21.82
C LYS A 52 4.43 -6.05 -21.69
N VAL A 53 3.81 -5.76 -22.84
CA VAL A 53 2.36 -5.72 -22.99
C VAL A 53 1.79 -7.12 -22.76
N GLN A 54 0.77 -7.24 -21.90
CA GLN A 54 0.04 -8.48 -21.67
C GLN A 54 -1.37 -8.36 -22.26
N SER A 55 -1.87 -9.45 -22.83
CA SER A 55 -3.25 -9.54 -23.31
C SER A 55 -4.23 -9.64 -22.14
N GLN A 56 -5.41 -9.04 -22.30
CA GLN A 56 -6.45 -9.08 -21.30
C GLN A 56 -6.88 -10.51 -21.00
N ARG A 57 -6.96 -10.84 -19.71
CA ARG A 57 -7.59 -12.09 -19.27
C ARG A 57 -9.09 -11.90 -19.22
N ARG A 58 -9.84 -12.91 -19.70
CA ARG A 58 -11.30 -12.93 -19.58
C ARG A 58 -11.68 -13.00 -18.10
N VAL A 59 -12.37 -11.96 -17.63
CA VAL A 59 -12.89 -11.90 -16.26
C VAL A 59 -14.35 -12.37 -16.27
N ASN A 60 -14.78 -13.00 -15.17
CA ASN A 60 -16.20 -13.31 -14.98
C ASN A 60 -17.01 -12.01 -14.85
N PRO A 61 -18.14 -11.84 -15.56
CA PRO A 61 -18.98 -10.65 -15.45
C PRO A 61 -19.38 -10.26 -14.02
N LYS A 62 -19.55 -11.22 -13.10
CA LYS A 62 -19.85 -10.91 -11.69
C LYS A 62 -18.71 -10.18 -10.98
N ILE A 63 -17.46 -10.47 -11.37
CA ILE A 63 -16.27 -9.84 -10.80
C ILE A 63 -16.06 -8.46 -11.43
N HIS A 64 -16.52 -8.25 -12.67
CA HIS A 64 -16.43 -6.97 -13.36
C HIS A 64 -17.08 -5.83 -12.56
N ASP A 65 -18.29 -6.03 -12.05
CA ASP A 65 -19.00 -5.02 -11.26
C ASP A 65 -18.29 -4.72 -9.93
N VAL A 66 -17.61 -5.72 -9.35
CA VAL A 66 -16.82 -5.54 -8.12
C VAL A 66 -15.56 -4.73 -8.40
N ILE A 67 -14.85 -5.05 -9.49
CA ILE A 67 -13.65 -4.33 -9.93
C ILE A 67 -14.00 -2.87 -10.21
N LYS A 68 -15.07 -2.62 -10.97
CA LYS A 68 -15.51 -1.27 -11.30
C LYS A 68 -15.77 -0.42 -10.05
N LYS A 69 -16.51 -0.97 -9.08
CA LYS A 69 -16.77 -0.28 -7.80
C LYS A 69 -15.50 -0.01 -7.01
N GLU A 70 -14.51 -0.90 -7.07
CA GLU A 70 -13.25 -0.69 -6.36
C GLU A 70 -12.38 0.36 -7.02
N VAL A 71 -12.31 0.36 -8.36
CA VAL A 71 -11.63 1.40 -9.15
C VAL A 71 -12.24 2.77 -8.89
N GLU A 72 -13.57 2.88 -8.88
CA GLU A 72 -14.28 4.13 -8.57
C GLU A 72 -13.91 4.64 -7.17
N LYS A 73 -13.85 3.78 -6.15
CA LYS A 73 -13.41 4.19 -4.80
C LYS A 73 -11.96 4.67 -4.77
N LEU A 74 -11.06 4.03 -5.51
CA LEU A 74 -9.65 4.41 -5.58
C LEU A 74 -9.47 5.75 -6.30
N LEU A 75 -10.24 5.99 -7.36
CA LEU A 75 -10.29 7.27 -8.08
C LEU A 75 -10.83 8.39 -7.18
N ASP A 76 -11.94 8.14 -6.48
CA ASP A 76 -12.56 9.10 -5.56
C ASP A 76 -11.62 9.45 -4.39
N ALA A 77 -10.80 8.49 -3.96
CA ALA A 77 -9.77 8.71 -2.94
C ALA A 77 -8.50 9.37 -3.48
N GLY A 78 -8.36 9.56 -4.80
CA GLY A 78 -7.18 10.13 -5.44
C GLY A 78 -5.94 9.22 -5.41
N LEU A 79 -6.11 7.93 -5.15
CA LEU A 79 -5.00 6.96 -5.08
C LEU A 79 -4.56 6.47 -6.46
N ILE A 80 -5.47 6.54 -7.44
CA ILE A 80 -5.20 6.26 -8.85
C ILE A 80 -5.74 7.39 -9.71
N TYR A 81 -5.21 7.54 -10.92
CA TYR A 81 -5.65 8.54 -11.89
C TYR A 81 -5.55 7.96 -13.31
N PRO A 82 -6.38 8.43 -14.25
CA PRO A 82 -6.32 7.98 -15.64
C PRO A 82 -5.05 8.48 -16.34
N ILE A 83 -4.41 7.60 -17.11
CA ILE A 83 -3.30 7.93 -18.01
C ILE A 83 -3.75 7.57 -19.43
N SER A 84 -3.52 8.49 -20.37
CA SER A 84 -3.72 8.25 -21.81
C SER A 84 -2.37 7.95 -22.48
N ASP A 85 -2.38 7.14 -23.54
CA ASP A 85 -1.28 7.02 -24.51
C ASP A 85 0.10 6.62 -23.98
N SER A 86 0.18 5.61 -23.09
CA SER A 86 1.48 5.10 -22.63
C SER A 86 1.94 3.87 -23.42
N PRO A 87 3.25 3.72 -23.70
CA PRO A 87 3.82 2.52 -24.31
C PRO A 87 3.68 1.26 -23.44
N TRP A 88 3.34 1.41 -22.16
CA TRP A 88 3.01 0.31 -21.24
C TRP A 88 1.52 -0.08 -21.27
N ALA A 89 0.69 0.67 -22.01
CA ALA A 89 -0.76 0.44 -22.08
C ALA A 89 -1.05 -0.84 -22.88
N GLY A 90 -1.08 -1.96 -22.15
CA GLY A 90 -1.68 -3.21 -22.60
C GLY A 90 -3.10 -3.38 -22.09
N GLU A 91 -3.91 -4.13 -22.82
CA GLU A 91 -5.27 -4.46 -22.40
C GLU A 91 -5.25 -5.28 -21.09
N PHE A 92 -5.73 -4.66 -20.02
CA PHE A 92 -6.19 -5.17 -18.73
C PHE A 92 -5.43 -6.37 -18.14
N CYS A 93 -4.42 -6.10 -17.31
CA CYS A 93 -3.98 -7.08 -16.30
C CYS A 93 -3.22 -6.40 -15.15
N ILE A 94 -3.79 -6.41 -13.92
CA ILE A 94 -3.02 -6.27 -12.68
C ILE A 94 -2.28 -7.60 -12.46
N ASP A 95 -1.29 -7.87 -13.31
CA ASP A 95 -0.42 -9.03 -13.21
C ASP A 95 1.04 -8.58 -13.24
N TYR A 96 1.49 -8.14 -12.07
CA TYR A 96 2.85 -7.70 -11.86
C TYR A 96 3.86 -8.84 -11.84
N ARG A 97 3.52 -10.10 -12.16
CA ARG A 97 4.53 -11.20 -12.13
C ARG A 97 5.70 -10.92 -13.06
N LYS A 98 5.42 -10.53 -14.31
CA LYS A 98 6.48 -10.18 -15.28
C LYS A 98 7.28 -8.97 -14.84
N LEU A 99 6.61 -7.99 -14.23
CA LEU A 99 7.27 -6.80 -13.68
C LEU A 99 8.19 -7.20 -12.50
N ASN A 100 7.67 -7.97 -11.55
CA ASN A 100 8.38 -8.43 -10.36
C ASN A 100 9.56 -9.35 -10.68
N GLU A 101 9.51 -10.12 -11.78
CA GLU A 101 10.64 -10.90 -12.29
C GLU A 101 11.78 -10.01 -12.80
N ALA A 102 11.43 -8.83 -13.32
CA ALA A 102 12.39 -7.86 -13.87
C ALA A 102 12.84 -6.80 -12.86
N THR A 103 12.11 -6.64 -11.75
CA THR A 103 12.46 -5.71 -10.68
C THR A 103 13.65 -6.25 -9.89
N ARG A 104 14.69 -5.43 -9.75
CA ARG A 104 15.83 -5.70 -8.87
C ARG A 104 15.33 -5.83 -7.43
N LYS A 105 15.63 -6.96 -6.79
CA LYS A 105 15.16 -7.24 -5.43
C LYS A 105 16.06 -6.53 -4.43
N ASP A 106 15.46 -5.64 -3.65
CA ASP A 106 16.15 -5.03 -2.53
C ASP A 106 16.42 -6.05 -1.42
N HIS A 107 17.62 -5.97 -0.83
CA HIS A 107 18.00 -6.83 0.28
C HIS A 107 17.67 -6.15 1.62
N PHE A 108 16.38 -6.01 1.91
CA PHE A 108 15.88 -5.59 3.22
C PHE A 108 15.33 -6.80 3.97
N PRO A 109 16.16 -7.50 4.77
CA PRO A 109 15.66 -8.62 5.55
C PRO A 109 14.61 -8.13 6.54
N LEU A 110 13.46 -8.79 6.55
CA LEU A 110 12.50 -8.60 7.64
C LEU A 110 13.20 -8.97 8.96
N PRO A 111 13.01 -8.18 10.02
CA PRO A 111 13.58 -8.51 11.32
C PRO A 111 13.09 -9.89 11.76
N PHE A 112 14.00 -10.71 12.32
CA PHE A 112 13.62 -12.02 12.85
C PHE A 112 12.67 -11.85 14.03
N MET A 113 11.68 -12.74 14.13
CA MET A 113 10.69 -12.69 15.22
C MET A 113 11.35 -12.74 16.60
N ASP A 114 12.42 -13.54 16.75
CA ASP A 114 13.14 -13.66 18.03
C ASP A 114 13.75 -12.33 18.48
N GLN A 115 14.31 -11.55 17.54
CA GLN A 115 14.84 -10.22 17.84
C GLN A 115 13.74 -9.23 18.25
N MET A 116 12.55 -9.36 17.68
CA MET A 116 11.40 -8.55 18.10
C MET A 116 10.94 -8.96 19.50
N LEU A 117 10.88 -10.26 19.80
CA LEU A 117 10.50 -10.77 21.12
C LEU A 117 11.50 -10.38 22.20
N GLU A 118 12.81 -10.46 21.95
CA GLU A 118 13.86 -10.00 22.87
C GLU A 118 13.67 -8.53 23.28
N ARG A 119 13.29 -7.65 22.33
CA ARG A 119 13.01 -6.23 22.62
C ARG A 119 11.75 -6.02 23.46
N LEU A 120 10.82 -6.97 23.42
CA LEU A 120 9.59 -6.91 24.21
C LEU A 120 9.78 -7.42 25.65
N VAL A 121 10.81 -8.23 25.90
CA VAL A 121 11.09 -8.76 27.25
C VAL A 121 11.25 -7.63 28.26
N GLY A 122 10.56 -7.74 29.39
CA GLY A 122 10.62 -6.77 30.49
C GLY A 122 9.66 -5.58 30.37
N ASN A 123 8.92 -5.46 29.26
CA ASN A 123 7.86 -4.45 29.14
C ASN A 123 6.52 -5.02 29.64
N GLU A 124 5.82 -4.25 30.48
CA GLU A 124 4.51 -4.64 31.01
C GLU A 124 3.37 -4.47 29.98
N TYR A 125 3.57 -3.59 29.00
CA TYR A 125 2.57 -3.26 27.98
C TYR A 125 3.18 -3.34 26.58
N TYR A 126 2.39 -3.81 25.62
CA TYR A 126 2.70 -3.73 24.20
C TYR A 126 1.49 -3.23 23.42
N ILE A 127 1.74 -2.52 22.33
CA ILE A 127 0.70 -2.00 21.43
C ILE A 127 0.98 -2.54 20.04
N PHE A 128 -0.04 -3.15 19.43
CA PHE A 128 -0.01 -3.54 18.03
C PHE A 128 -0.72 -2.47 17.20
N LEU A 129 0.01 -1.87 16.26
CA LEU A 129 -0.52 -0.92 15.29
C LEU A 129 -0.28 -1.49 13.89
N ASP A 130 -1.31 -1.41 13.05
CA ASP A 130 -1.24 -1.82 11.65
C ASP A 130 -1.41 -0.61 10.73
N GLY A 131 -0.66 -0.58 9.63
CA GLY A 131 -0.70 0.49 8.64
C GLY A 131 -1.89 0.29 7.70
N PHE A 132 -2.97 1.06 7.89
CA PHE A 132 -4.13 1.00 7.01
C PHE A 132 -3.73 1.25 5.56
N SER A 133 -3.93 0.24 4.71
CA SER A 133 -3.51 0.24 3.30
C SER A 133 -2.08 0.74 3.07
N GLY A 134 -1.12 0.25 3.87
CA GLY A 134 0.26 0.75 3.95
C GLY A 134 0.97 0.99 2.62
N TYR A 135 0.72 0.17 1.59
CA TYR A 135 1.32 0.35 0.26
C TYR A 135 0.95 1.69 -0.40
N PHE A 136 -0.30 2.14 -0.26
CA PHE A 136 -0.75 3.42 -0.84
C PHE A 136 -0.20 4.65 -0.10
N GLN A 137 0.47 4.44 1.04
CA GLN A 137 1.09 5.54 1.77
C GLN A 137 2.44 5.95 1.18
N ILE A 138 3.04 5.14 0.32
CA ILE A 138 4.36 5.41 -0.27
C ILE A 138 4.15 5.83 -1.73
N PRO A 139 4.38 7.12 -2.08
CA PRO A 139 4.23 7.58 -3.45
C PRO A 139 5.32 6.97 -4.35
N ILE A 140 4.93 6.62 -5.57
CA ILE A 140 5.84 6.12 -6.61
C ILE A 140 6.47 7.32 -7.31
N ASP A 141 7.78 7.23 -7.60
CA ASP A 141 8.49 8.22 -8.40
C ASP A 141 7.74 8.46 -9.74
N PRO A 142 7.46 9.72 -10.14
CA PRO A 142 6.73 10.01 -11.36
C PRO A 142 7.25 9.30 -12.62
N LYS A 143 8.55 9.01 -12.69
CA LYS A 143 9.16 8.29 -13.82
C LYS A 143 8.80 6.80 -13.86
N ASP A 144 8.41 6.24 -12.73
CA ASP A 144 8.12 4.82 -12.54
C ASP A 144 6.62 4.52 -12.47
N GLN A 145 5.76 5.54 -12.39
CA GLN A 145 4.30 5.38 -12.31
C GLN A 145 3.72 4.58 -13.48
N GLU A 146 4.20 4.82 -14.71
CA GLU A 146 3.77 4.10 -15.91
C GLU A 146 4.01 2.58 -15.83
N LYS A 147 5.00 2.12 -15.06
CA LYS A 147 5.31 0.69 -14.86
C LYS A 147 4.21 -0.04 -14.10
N THR A 148 3.41 0.69 -13.31
CA THR A 148 2.35 0.12 -12.46
C THR A 148 0.95 0.24 -13.04
N MET A 149 0.85 0.79 -14.26
CA MET A 149 -0.41 0.98 -14.95
C MET A 149 -1.15 -0.34 -15.17
N PHE A 150 -2.47 -0.24 -15.09
CA PHE A 150 -3.41 -1.26 -15.48
C PHE A 150 -4.54 -0.56 -16.22
N THR A 151 -5.13 -1.20 -17.22
CA THR A 151 -6.37 -0.66 -17.77
C THR A 151 -7.54 -1.11 -16.90
N CYS A 152 -8.67 -0.43 -17.02
CA CYS A 152 -9.96 -0.83 -16.46
C CYS A 152 -10.87 -1.30 -17.60
N PRO A 153 -11.85 -2.18 -17.33
CA PRO A 153 -12.78 -2.65 -18.34
C PRO A 153 -13.98 -1.70 -18.52
#